data_AF-A0A453R5Z8-F1
#
_entry.id   AF-A0A453R5Z8-F1
#
_cell.length_a   1.000
_cell.length_b   1.000
_cell.length_c   1.000
_cell.angle_alpha   90.00
_cell.angle_beta   90.00
_cell.angle_gamma   90.00
#
_symmetry.space_group_name_H-M   'P 1'
#
loop_
_entity.id
_entity.type
_entity.pdbx_description
1 polymer ?
#
loop_
_entity_poly.entity_id
_entity_poly.type
_entity_poly.pdbx_seq_one_letter_code
_entity_poly.pdbx_strand_id
1 'polypeptide(L)'
;MDELVAYKNANDVPVSNRLDIIQVDKQNEAILLPIYGVTVPFHVCTIKKAEIRGESSSGVYVSITFNVPGTASGLQDPRLQNLIFLKAVTFLSKNRSHAEEVIKSVKTVQKGVTERARRASLVSQERLQLCDGMSRDRIQFPDLWIRPSFGGRGRKVAGTLVAHVNGFQYSASKTEKVDIMFSNIKHAFFQPAERDMITLLHFHLYNEIMVGNKKTRDVQFYTEVMDVVDAVGLKRHSARDPDEIEEEQRDRARRKKINGQFELFVKRVVSVWSQPRFQQLGLHFERPSQKLGFNGVHGRTTCFIVPTPSCLVQLVESPFLVTSLREVEIVCLERVALGQKSFDMVFVFQDLKRDVVRIEVIPMASLDKIKDWLNDSNLKYYESKLNLNWRMVLKKLDEPGCDTNDRWEFLNPDATDSDSEDSETDDDKYEPSEAESASDSDDEDSDSESVVDSGEDEAISAGSDDDDDDAAESWDEMERKARDADMEMGSESDSEDERQRRREKAKRQLNPQQSKGVPQKRQRVN
;
A
#
# COMPACT_ATOMS: atom_id res chain seq x y z
N MET A 1 -10.61 22.59 13.01
CA MET A 1 -11.10 21.42 13.77
C MET A 1 -12.27 21.92 14.57
N ASP A 2 -13.47 21.39 14.32
CA ASP A 2 -14.60 21.66 15.19
C ASP A 2 -14.24 21.29 16.63
N GLU A 3 -14.69 22.11 17.57
CA GLU A 3 -14.41 21.98 18.99
C GLU A 3 -14.84 20.58 19.46
N LEU A 4 -13.88 19.78 19.98
CA LEU A 4 -14.15 18.42 20.48
C LEU A 4 -14.98 18.51 21.76
N VAL A 5 -16.30 18.63 21.61
CA VAL A 5 -17.24 18.79 22.71
C VAL A 5 -18.01 17.48 22.90
N ALA A 6 -17.76 16.80 24.02
CA ALA A 6 -18.53 15.61 24.41
C ALA A 6 -19.97 15.97 24.81
N TYR A 7 -20.13 16.99 25.66
CA TYR A 7 -21.44 17.47 26.11
C TYR A 7 -21.43 19.00 26.12
N LYS A 8 -22.52 19.62 25.66
CA LYS A 8 -22.65 21.08 25.61
C LYS A 8 -23.14 21.65 26.94
N ASN A 9 -24.01 20.93 27.64
CA ASN A 9 -24.53 21.33 28.95
C ASN A 9 -24.32 20.21 29.98
N ALA A 10 -24.18 20.60 31.26
CA ALA A 10 -24.07 19.65 32.37
C ALA A 10 -25.30 18.73 32.51
N ASN A 11 -26.48 19.21 32.08
CA ASN A 11 -27.73 18.44 32.10
C ASN A 11 -27.79 17.34 31.03
N ASP A 12 -26.92 17.41 30.01
CA ASP A 12 -26.88 16.43 28.93
C ASP A 12 -26.07 15.18 29.32
N VAL A 13 -25.30 15.25 30.42
CA VAL A 13 -24.54 14.12 30.95
C VAL A 13 -25.51 13.12 31.57
N PRO A 14 -25.46 11.83 31.18
CA PRO A 14 -26.36 10.82 31.71
C PRO A 14 -26.28 10.75 33.24
N VAL A 15 -27.38 11.04 33.92
CA VAL A 15 -27.52 10.84 35.37
C VAL A 15 -27.68 9.33 35.60
N SER A 16 -26.57 8.62 35.63
CA SER A 16 -26.59 7.18 35.81
C SER A 16 -26.82 6.84 37.29
N ASN A 17 -27.77 5.95 37.59
CA ASN A 17 -28.03 5.46 38.96
C ASN A 17 -26.86 4.65 39.58
N ARG A 18 -25.76 4.46 38.82
CA ARG A 18 -24.55 3.74 39.21
C ARG A 18 -23.33 4.63 38.98
N LEU A 19 -23.09 5.53 39.93
CA LEU A 19 -21.99 6.52 39.92
C LEU A 19 -20.61 5.88 40.15
N ASP A 20 -20.56 4.58 40.42
CA ASP A 20 -19.37 3.79 40.73
C ASP A 20 -18.82 3.00 39.54
N ILE A 21 -19.46 3.05 38.37
CA ILE A 21 -19.13 2.23 37.20
C ILE A 21 -18.63 3.09 36.04
N ILE A 22 -17.58 2.63 35.35
CA ILE A 22 -17.13 3.21 34.08
C ILE A 22 -18.16 2.90 32.99
N GLN A 23 -18.64 3.93 32.31
CA GLN A 23 -19.64 3.81 31.24
C GLN A 23 -19.14 4.44 29.95
N VAL A 24 -19.63 3.94 28.81
CA VAL A 24 -19.31 4.49 27.50
C VAL A 24 -20.60 4.95 26.85
N ASP A 25 -20.74 6.26 26.66
CA ASP A 25 -21.82 6.81 25.86
C ASP A 25 -21.43 6.73 24.38
N LYS A 26 -22.13 5.86 23.65
CA LYS A 26 -21.94 5.66 22.21
C LYS A 26 -22.58 6.76 21.36
N GLN A 27 -23.57 7.48 21.90
CA GLN A 27 -24.29 8.54 21.17
C GLN A 27 -23.48 9.84 21.17
N ASN A 28 -22.96 10.23 22.33
CA ASN A 28 -22.14 11.44 22.48
C ASN A 28 -20.62 11.18 22.44
N GLU A 29 -20.24 9.95 22.07
CA GLU A 29 -18.84 9.56 21.84
C GLU A 29 -17.90 9.88 23.02
N ALA A 30 -18.39 9.61 24.23
CA ALA A 30 -17.73 9.97 25.47
C ALA A 30 -17.57 8.76 26.39
N ILE A 31 -16.45 8.69 27.10
CA ILE A 31 -16.29 7.82 28.26
C ILE A 31 -16.65 8.58 29.52
N LEU A 32 -17.42 7.95 30.39
CA LEU A 32 -17.85 8.49 31.68
C LEU A 32 -17.02 7.82 32.78
N LEU A 33 -16.15 8.59 33.42
CA LEU A 33 -15.23 8.10 34.46
C LEU A 33 -15.67 8.55 35.86
N PRO A 34 -15.77 7.64 36.83
CA PRO A 34 -16.12 8.00 38.21
C PRO A 34 -14.87 8.49 38.97
N ILE A 35 -14.63 9.80 38.96
CA ILE A 35 -13.49 10.42 39.67
C ILE A 35 -13.99 10.91 41.04
N TYR A 36 -13.56 10.25 42.11
CA TYR A 36 -13.90 10.61 43.50
C TYR A 36 -15.40 10.84 43.75
N GLY A 37 -16.25 10.00 43.15
CA GLY A 37 -17.72 10.07 43.30
C GLY A 37 -18.43 11.01 42.33
N VAL A 38 -17.70 11.67 41.41
CA VAL A 38 -18.25 12.50 40.35
C VAL A 38 -18.01 11.83 39.00
N THR A 39 -19.06 11.69 38.19
CA THR A 39 -18.94 11.18 36.82
C THR A 39 -18.43 12.27 35.89
N VAL A 40 -17.22 12.13 35.38
CA VAL A 40 -16.57 13.08 34.49
C VAL A 40 -16.55 12.53 33.07
N PRO A 41 -17.16 13.23 32.09
CA PRO A 41 -17.13 12.82 30.69
C PRO A 41 -15.82 13.22 30.00
N PHE A 42 -15.22 12.30 29.27
CA PHE A 42 -14.10 12.56 28.37
C PHE A 42 -14.44 12.12 26.95
N HIS A 43 -14.23 13.01 25.97
CA HIS A 43 -14.43 12.64 24.57
C HIS A 43 -13.45 11.55 24.14
N VAL A 44 -13.91 10.56 23.39
CA VAL A 44 -13.12 9.35 23.08
C VAL A 44 -11.84 9.65 22.26
N CYS A 45 -11.80 10.76 21.51
CA CYS A 45 -10.58 11.22 20.81
C CYS A 45 -9.46 11.73 21.74
N THR A 46 -9.73 12.05 23.00
CA THR A 46 -8.68 12.47 23.95
C THR A 46 -7.96 11.28 24.55
N ILE A 47 -8.45 10.06 24.35
CA ILE A 47 -7.86 8.83 24.89
C ILE A 47 -6.81 8.29 23.90
N LYS A 48 -5.58 8.11 24.39
CA LYS A 48 -4.47 7.48 23.65
C LYS A 48 -4.60 5.95 23.67
N LYS A 49 -4.81 5.37 24.84
CA LYS A 49 -4.85 3.92 25.06
C LYS A 49 -5.78 3.60 26.23
N ALA A 50 -6.58 2.55 26.08
CA ALA A 50 -7.36 1.95 27.17
C ALA A 50 -7.07 0.45 27.21
N GLU A 51 -6.60 -0.05 28.35
CA GLU A 51 -6.13 -1.43 28.51
C GLU A 51 -6.35 -1.95 29.94
N ILE A 52 -6.36 -3.28 30.08
CA ILE A 52 -6.30 -3.94 31.38
C ILE A 52 -4.82 -4.13 31.74
N ARG A 53 -4.39 -3.61 32.89
CA ARG A 53 -3.02 -3.74 33.40
C ARG A 53 -2.96 -4.73 34.56
N GLY A 54 -2.82 -6.01 34.23
CA GLY A 54 -2.64 -7.06 35.23
C GLY A 54 -3.87 -7.36 36.07
N GLU A 55 -3.74 -8.41 36.88
CA GLU A 55 -4.79 -8.98 37.71
C GLU A 55 -4.29 -9.09 39.15
N SER A 56 -5.13 -8.72 40.11
CA SER A 56 -4.88 -8.88 41.54
C SER A 56 -5.94 -9.79 42.14
N SER A 57 -5.68 -10.33 43.33
CA SER A 57 -6.67 -11.15 44.07
C SER A 57 -7.99 -10.43 44.36
N SER A 58 -8.00 -9.09 44.27
CA SER A 58 -9.14 -8.21 44.51
C SER A 58 -9.85 -7.70 43.24
N GLY A 59 -9.34 -8.00 42.04
CA GLY A 59 -9.91 -7.55 40.77
C GLY A 59 -8.87 -7.20 39.70
N VAL A 60 -9.31 -6.51 38.65
CA VAL A 60 -8.55 -6.16 37.45
C VAL A 60 -8.31 -4.66 37.38
N TYR A 61 -7.11 -4.21 37.02
CA TYR A 61 -6.85 -2.79 36.82
C TYR A 61 -7.18 -2.35 35.39
N VAL A 62 -8.03 -1.34 35.25
CA VAL A 62 -8.34 -0.68 33.98
C VAL A 62 -7.55 0.62 33.91
N SER A 63 -6.60 0.69 32.99
CA SER A 63 -5.76 1.87 32.76
C SER A 63 -6.20 2.62 31.50
N ILE A 64 -6.43 3.92 31.64
CA ILE A 64 -6.82 4.82 30.56
C ILE A 64 -5.78 5.93 30.48
N THR A 65 -5.05 5.97 29.37
CA THR A 65 -4.02 6.97 29.07
C THR A 65 -4.58 7.98 28.07
N PHE A 66 -4.39 9.26 28.33
CA PHE A 66 -4.88 10.36 27.49
C PHE A 66 -3.77 10.97 26.61
N ASN A 67 -4.19 11.69 25.58
CA ASN A 67 -3.33 12.47 24.70
C ASN A 67 -2.93 13.77 25.41
N VAL A 68 -1.65 13.90 25.75
CA VAL A 68 -1.09 15.10 26.40
C VAL A 68 -0.18 15.84 25.40
N PRO A 69 -0.31 17.17 25.24
CA PRO A 69 0.59 17.97 24.41
C PRO A 69 2.06 17.76 24.82
N GLY A 70 2.95 17.57 23.84
CA GLY A 70 4.38 17.31 24.08
C GLY A 70 4.79 15.84 24.06
N THR A 71 3.85 14.89 24.03
CA THR A 71 4.16 13.51 23.59
C THR A 71 4.08 13.41 22.07
N ALA A 72 4.89 12.53 21.45
CA ALA A 72 5.15 12.41 20.00
C ALA A 72 3.93 12.26 19.05
N SER A 73 2.69 12.30 19.56
CA SER A 73 1.43 12.21 18.81
C SER A 73 0.40 13.27 19.23
N GLY A 74 0.78 14.28 20.02
CA GLY A 74 -0.11 15.32 20.53
C GLY A 74 -0.42 16.39 19.48
N LEU A 75 -1.68 16.86 19.48
CA LEU A 75 -2.13 18.04 18.76
C LEU A 75 -1.28 19.25 19.22
N GLN A 76 -0.40 19.76 18.36
CA GLN A 76 0.32 21.03 18.57
C GLN A 76 -0.65 22.20 18.36
N ASP A 77 -1.63 22.34 19.25
CA ASP A 77 -2.44 23.55 19.31
C ASP A 77 -1.76 24.57 20.23
N PRO A 78 -1.35 25.75 19.73
CA PRO A 78 -0.75 26.80 20.55
C PRO A 78 -1.62 27.23 21.73
N ARG A 79 -2.95 27.03 21.64
CA ARG A 79 -3.93 27.37 22.70
C ARG A 79 -3.87 26.44 23.90
N LEU A 80 -3.27 25.26 23.75
CA LEU A 80 -3.14 24.25 24.80
C LEU A 80 -1.84 24.41 25.60
N GLN A 81 -1.00 25.39 25.25
CA GLN A 81 0.19 25.73 26.01
C GLN A 81 -0.25 26.35 27.36
N ASN A 82 0.31 25.84 28.48
CA ASN A 82 0.04 26.25 29.86
C ASN A 82 -1.24 25.72 30.55
N LEU A 83 -1.86 24.64 30.04
CA LEU A 83 -2.95 23.95 30.73
C LEU A 83 -2.46 22.68 31.46
N ILE A 84 -3.15 22.30 32.54
CA ILE A 84 -2.88 21.05 33.27
C ILE A 84 -3.67 19.93 32.61
N PHE A 85 -2.97 18.88 32.17
CA PHE A 85 -3.57 17.73 31.50
C PHE A 85 -3.49 16.47 32.38
N LEU A 86 -4.56 15.68 32.32
CA LEU A 86 -4.60 14.35 32.91
C LEU A 86 -3.83 13.38 32.01
N LYS A 87 -2.76 12.76 32.51
CA LYS A 87 -1.94 11.82 31.71
C LYS A 87 -2.57 10.42 31.66
N ALA A 88 -2.92 9.88 32.81
CA ALA A 88 -3.51 8.55 32.91
C ALA A 88 -4.36 8.43 34.18
N VAL A 89 -5.34 7.53 34.13
CA VAL A 89 -6.15 7.12 35.29
C VAL A 89 -6.21 5.61 35.32
N THR A 90 -6.06 5.03 36.51
CA THR A 90 -6.16 3.59 36.75
C THR A 90 -7.28 3.33 37.74
N PHE A 91 -8.21 2.47 37.37
CA PHE A 91 -9.31 2.01 38.22
C PHE A 91 -9.14 0.54 38.57
N LEU A 92 -9.47 0.16 39.81
CA LEU A 92 -9.59 -1.24 40.20
C LEU A 92 -11.05 -1.69 40.03
N SER A 93 -11.29 -2.62 39.12
CA SER A 93 -12.62 -3.20 38.86
C SER A 93 -12.68 -4.64 39.39
N LYS A 94 -13.71 -4.96 40.16
CA LYS A 94 -13.99 -6.35 40.59
C LYS A 94 -14.58 -7.20 39.46
N ASN A 95 -15.15 -6.58 38.43
CA ASN A 95 -15.81 -7.26 37.32
C ASN A 95 -14.94 -7.17 36.06
N ARG A 96 -14.33 -8.29 35.70
CA ARG A 96 -13.49 -8.43 34.50
C ARG A 96 -14.28 -8.30 33.20
N SER A 97 -15.44 -8.96 33.11
CA SER A 97 -16.27 -8.93 31.90
C SER A 97 -16.73 -7.51 31.55
N HIS A 98 -17.07 -6.70 32.56
CA HIS A 98 -17.42 -5.29 32.36
C HIS A 98 -16.23 -4.47 31.86
N ALA A 99 -15.04 -4.68 32.42
CA ALA A 99 -13.82 -4.00 31.98
C ALA A 99 -13.47 -4.30 30.51
N GLU A 100 -13.59 -5.57 30.10
CA GLU A 100 -13.39 -6.00 28.72
C GLU A 100 -14.42 -5.38 27.77
N GLU A 101 -15.70 -5.32 28.18
CA GLU A 101 -16.77 -4.67 27.41
C GLU A 101 -16.52 -3.17 27.22
N VAL A 102 -16.10 -2.46 28.27
CA VAL A 102 -15.76 -1.04 28.23
C VAL A 102 -14.62 -0.80 27.24
N ILE A 103 -13.52 -1.54 27.34
CA ILE A 103 -12.38 -1.39 26.43
C ILE A 103 -12.78 -1.66 24.98
N LYS A 104 -13.57 -2.72 24.75
CA LYS A 104 -14.09 -3.05 23.42
C LYS A 104 -15.00 -1.93 22.88
N SER A 105 -15.84 -1.36 23.73
CA SER A 105 -16.75 -0.26 23.37
C SER A 105 -15.97 1.01 23.04
N VAL A 106 -14.99 1.40 23.86
CA VAL A 106 -14.11 2.55 23.59
C VAL A 106 -13.39 2.36 22.26
N LYS A 107 -12.76 1.20 22.03
CA LYS A 107 -12.08 0.91 20.75
C LYS A 107 -13.03 0.97 19.55
N THR A 108 -14.28 0.56 19.72
CA THR A 108 -15.30 0.60 18.65
C THR A 108 -15.71 2.04 18.33
N VAL A 109 -15.97 2.85 19.36
CA VAL A 109 -16.30 4.26 19.21
C VAL A 109 -15.12 5.03 18.60
N GLN A 110 -13.89 4.84 19.10
CA GLN A 110 -12.66 5.43 18.52
C GLN A 110 -12.53 5.16 17.02
N LYS A 111 -12.74 3.90 16.61
CA LYS A 111 -12.73 3.53 15.19
C LYS A 111 -13.82 4.26 14.41
N GLY A 112 -15.05 4.32 14.93
CA GLY A 112 -16.16 5.03 14.29
C GLY A 112 -15.93 6.54 14.14
N VAL A 113 -15.36 7.20 15.16
CA VAL A 113 -15.03 8.63 15.09
C VAL A 113 -13.90 8.88 14.11
N THR A 114 -12.84 8.07 14.15
CA THR A 114 -11.70 8.18 13.23
C THR A 114 -12.15 7.98 11.77
N GLU A 115 -13.01 7.00 11.50
CA GLU A 115 -13.55 6.76 10.16
C GLU A 115 -14.47 7.89 9.67
N ARG A 116 -15.28 8.50 10.54
CA ARG A 116 -16.07 9.69 10.17
C ARG A 116 -15.18 10.90 9.93
N ALA A 117 -14.19 11.16 10.76
CA ALA A 117 -13.23 12.24 10.55
C ALA A 117 -12.46 12.07 9.23
N ARG A 118 -12.05 10.84 8.90
CA ARG A 118 -11.46 10.50 7.59
C ARG A 118 -12.39 10.84 6.44
N ARG A 119 -13.67 10.49 6.53
CA ARG A 119 -14.68 10.82 5.51
C ARG A 119 -14.99 12.32 5.42
N ALA A 120 -15.01 13.01 6.55
CA ALA A 120 -15.26 14.45 6.60
C ALA A 120 -14.08 15.27 6.04
N SER A 121 -12.86 14.74 6.08
CA SER A 121 -11.68 15.37 5.45
C SER A 121 -11.65 15.31 3.92
N LEU A 122 -12.64 14.68 3.29
CA LEU A 122 -12.71 14.53 1.84
C LEU A 122 -13.33 15.76 1.19
N VAL A 123 -12.77 16.16 0.07
CA VAL A 123 -13.38 17.16 -0.81
C VAL A 123 -14.63 16.55 -1.44
N SER A 124 -15.78 17.19 -1.23
CA SER A 124 -17.05 16.77 -1.83
C SER A 124 -16.92 16.73 -3.35
N GLN A 125 -17.22 15.58 -3.94
CA GLN A 125 -17.19 15.36 -5.38
C GLN A 125 -18.57 15.60 -6.01
N GLU A 126 -18.60 15.85 -7.32
CA GLU A 126 -19.85 15.82 -8.10
C GLU A 126 -20.44 14.39 -8.06
N ARG A 127 -21.76 14.27 -8.27
CA ARG A 127 -22.43 12.98 -8.38
C ARG A 127 -22.21 12.36 -9.76
N LEU A 128 -21.90 11.07 -9.81
CA LEU A 128 -21.76 10.32 -11.06
C LEU A 128 -23.09 10.28 -11.84
N GLN A 129 -23.03 10.70 -13.10
CA GLN A 129 -24.12 10.67 -14.07
C GLN A 129 -24.05 9.36 -14.86
N LEU A 130 -24.92 8.41 -14.52
CA LEU A 130 -24.95 7.09 -15.13
C LEU A 130 -25.45 7.18 -16.58
N CYS A 131 -24.69 6.61 -17.52
CA CYS A 131 -25.22 6.28 -18.86
C CYS A 131 -26.42 5.34 -18.78
N ASP A 132 -27.43 5.58 -19.61
CA ASP A 132 -28.62 4.75 -19.70
C ASP A 132 -28.29 3.30 -20.06
N GLY A 133 -28.88 2.36 -19.32
CA GLY A 133 -28.58 0.93 -19.38
C GLY A 133 -29.01 0.23 -20.68
N MET A 134 -29.80 0.91 -21.52
CA MET A 134 -30.25 0.39 -22.82
C MET A 134 -29.34 0.76 -24.00
N SER A 135 -28.29 1.56 -23.80
CA SER A 135 -27.39 1.92 -24.89
C SER A 135 -26.42 0.78 -25.24
N ARG A 136 -26.45 0.34 -26.51
CA ARG A 136 -25.47 -0.60 -27.08
C ARG A 136 -24.02 -0.10 -26.98
N ASP A 137 -23.83 1.20 -26.76
CA ASP A 137 -22.50 1.83 -26.71
C ASP A 137 -21.88 1.89 -25.31
N ARG A 138 -22.44 1.17 -24.33
CA ARG A 138 -21.84 1.10 -22.98
C ARG A 138 -20.39 0.65 -23.07
N ILE A 139 -19.48 1.48 -22.56
CA ILE A 139 -18.06 1.17 -22.48
C ILE A 139 -17.82 0.48 -21.14
N GLN A 140 -17.65 -0.83 -21.18
CA GLN A 140 -17.43 -1.64 -19.98
C GLN A 140 -16.21 -2.53 -20.17
N PHE A 141 -15.47 -2.76 -19.09
CA PHE A 141 -14.32 -3.62 -19.04
C PHE A 141 -14.43 -4.57 -17.84
N PRO A 142 -14.85 -5.83 -18.07
CA PRO A 142 -14.96 -6.83 -17.01
C PRO A 142 -13.59 -7.40 -16.59
N ASP A 143 -13.59 -8.21 -15.54
CA ASP A 143 -12.46 -9.03 -15.06
C ASP A 143 -11.21 -8.22 -14.69
N LEU A 144 -11.43 -7.05 -14.06
CA LEU A 144 -10.37 -6.19 -13.56
C LEU A 144 -10.22 -6.30 -12.04
N TRP A 145 -8.98 -6.40 -11.58
CA TRP A 145 -8.63 -6.24 -10.18
C TRP A 145 -8.42 -4.75 -9.85
N ILE A 146 -8.70 -4.34 -8.61
CA ILE A 146 -8.51 -2.97 -8.14
C ILE A 146 -7.41 -2.89 -7.07
N ARG A 147 -6.57 -1.84 -7.12
CA ARG A 147 -5.67 -1.42 -6.04
C ARG A 147 -5.93 0.06 -5.70
N PRO A 148 -6.03 0.42 -4.41
CA PRO A 148 -6.03 -0.47 -3.25
C PRO A 148 -7.27 -1.38 -3.21
N SER A 149 -7.13 -2.58 -2.63
CA SER A 149 -8.23 -3.53 -2.52
C SER A 149 -9.27 -3.07 -1.50
N PHE A 150 -10.53 -3.48 -1.68
CA PHE A 150 -11.56 -3.29 -0.67
C PHE A 150 -11.17 -3.98 0.64
N GLY A 151 -11.42 -3.33 1.78
CA GLY A 151 -11.03 -3.80 3.11
C GLY A 151 -11.94 -4.87 3.71
N GLY A 152 -12.76 -5.54 2.91
CA GLY A 152 -13.68 -6.58 3.37
C GLY A 152 -12.95 -7.89 3.69
N ARG A 153 -13.45 -8.66 4.66
CA ARG A 153 -12.99 -10.03 4.98
C ARG A 153 -13.34 -11.06 3.88
N GLY A 154 -13.93 -10.63 2.76
CA GLY A 154 -14.31 -11.49 1.65
C GLY A 154 -13.11 -11.86 0.77
N ARG A 155 -13.24 -12.94 -0.01
CA ARG A 155 -12.30 -13.23 -1.09
C ARG A 155 -12.25 -12.03 -2.04
N LYS A 156 -11.06 -11.68 -2.54
CA LYS A 156 -10.92 -10.67 -3.60
C LYS A 156 -11.72 -11.17 -4.81
N VAL A 157 -12.62 -10.34 -5.34
CA VAL A 157 -13.41 -10.63 -6.54
C VAL A 157 -13.02 -9.63 -7.63
N ALA A 158 -12.77 -10.11 -8.84
CA ALA A 158 -12.56 -9.26 -9.99
C ALA A 158 -13.87 -8.54 -10.36
N GLY A 159 -13.78 -7.25 -10.67
CA GLY A 159 -14.92 -6.39 -10.92
C GLY A 159 -14.98 -5.90 -12.36
N THR A 160 -16.00 -5.09 -12.64
CA THR A 160 -16.19 -4.44 -13.95
C THR A 160 -16.04 -2.94 -13.82
N LEU A 161 -15.18 -2.35 -14.67
CA LEU A 161 -15.05 -0.90 -14.83
C LEU A 161 -15.97 -0.42 -15.95
N VAL A 162 -16.80 0.57 -15.68
CA VAL A 162 -17.77 1.13 -16.63
C VAL A 162 -17.51 2.61 -16.78
N ALA A 163 -17.34 3.09 -18.01
CA ALA A 163 -17.30 4.52 -18.30
C ALA A 163 -18.71 5.06 -18.46
N HIS A 164 -19.01 6.09 -17.68
CA HIS A 164 -20.28 6.82 -17.70
C HIS A 164 -20.09 8.22 -18.29
N VAL A 165 -21.09 9.11 -18.12
CA VAL A 165 -21.09 10.43 -18.78
C VAL A 165 -19.98 11.32 -18.25
N ASN A 166 -19.81 11.40 -16.93
CA ASN A 166 -18.86 12.31 -16.26
C ASN A 166 -17.80 11.61 -15.39
N GLY A 167 -17.69 10.27 -15.48
CA GLY A 167 -16.78 9.50 -14.65
C GLY A 167 -16.78 8.01 -14.96
N PHE A 168 -15.99 7.26 -14.20
CA PHE A 168 -15.99 5.80 -14.17
C PHE A 168 -16.71 5.28 -12.93
N GLN A 169 -17.33 4.12 -13.06
CA GLN A 169 -17.79 3.32 -11.93
C GLN A 169 -17.14 1.95 -12.00
N TYR A 170 -16.46 1.55 -10.94
CA TYR A 170 -16.01 0.19 -10.75
C TYR A 170 -16.95 -0.52 -9.77
N SER A 171 -17.39 -1.73 -10.12
CA SER A 171 -18.22 -2.58 -9.27
C SER A 171 -17.59 -3.97 -9.19
N ALA A 172 -17.10 -4.35 -8.01
CA ALA A 172 -16.64 -5.72 -7.74
C ALA A 172 -17.77 -6.61 -7.24
N SER A 173 -18.63 -6.05 -6.39
CA SER A 173 -19.82 -6.71 -5.85
C SER A 173 -20.99 -5.72 -5.79
N LYS A 174 -22.18 -6.16 -5.36
CA LYS A 174 -23.35 -5.26 -5.23
C LYS A 174 -23.09 -4.11 -4.25
N THR A 175 -22.28 -4.34 -3.23
CA THR A 175 -21.98 -3.41 -2.14
C THR A 175 -20.67 -2.65 -2.35
N GLU A 176 -19.71 -3.23 -3.07
CA GLU A 176 -18.40 -2.62 -3.30
C GLU A 176 -18.37 -1.91 -4.65
N LYS A 177 -18.56 -0.59 -4.60
CA LYS A 177 -18.52 0.31 -5.74
C LYS A 177 -17.58 1.48 -5.48
N VAL A 178 -16.91 1.93 -6.53
CA VAL A 178 -16.04 3.10 -6.50
C VAL A 178 -16.36 3.95 -7.73
N ASP A 179 -16.65 5.22 -7.49
CA ASP A 179 -16.90 6.20 -8.53
C ASP A 179 -15.68 7.12 -8.66
N ILE A 180 -15.20 7.33 -9.89
CA ILE A 180 -14.05 8.19 -10.21
C ILE A 180 -14.50 9.23 -11.22
N MET A 181 -14.59 10.49 -10.80
CA MET A 181 -15.03 11.58 -11.66
C MET A 181 -13.92 12.01 -12.62
N PHE A 182 -14.26 12.31 -13.87
CA PHE A 182 -13.27 12.79 -14.87
C PHE A 182 -12.60 14.09 -14.43
N SER A 183 -13.34 14.98 -13.77
CA SER A 183 -12.82 16.24 -13.23
C SER A 183 -11.79 16.06 -12.11
N ASN A 184 -11.78 14.91 -11.44
CA ASN A 184 -10.84 14.63 -10.36
C ASN A 184 -9.60 13.86 -10.83
N ILE A 185 -9.52 13.44 -12.09
CA ILE A 185 -8.35 12.76 -12.65
C ILE A 185 -7.30 13.81 -13.00
N LYS A 186 -6.13 13.71 -12.36
CA LYS A 186 -4.96 14.53 -12.67
C LYS A 186 -4.13 13.87 -13.76
N HIS A 187 -3.80 12.59 -13.59
CA HIS A 187 -3.08 11.80 -14.59
C HIS A 187 -3.75 10.44 -14.80
N ALA A 188 -3.77 9.99 -16.05
CA ALA A 188 -4.26 8.68 -16.44
C ALA A 188 -3.16 7.93 -17.19
N PHE A 189 -2.78 6.76 -16.71
CA PHE A 189 -1.74 5.95 -17.31
C PHE A 189 -2.30 4.64 -17.85
N PHE A 190 -1.77 4.21 -18.99
CA PHE A 190 -1.98 2.88 -19.52
C PHE A 190 -0.62 2.22 -19.76
N GLN A 191 -0.34 1.14 -19.02
CA GLN A 191 0.89 0.38 -19.15
C GLN A 191 0.57 -1.03 -19.64
N PRO A 192 0.91 -1.35 -20.91
CA PRO A 192 0.76 -2.70 -21.44
C PRO A 192 1.76 -3.66 -20.77
N ALA A 193 1.39 -4.93 -20.65
CA ALA A 193 2.33 -5.97 -20.24
C ALA A 193 3.31 -6.24 -21.39
N GLU A 194 4.52 -5.66 -21.32
CA GLU A 194 5.64 -6.00 -22.22
C GLU A 194 6.64 -6.92 -21.52
N ARG A 195 7.17 -6.47 -20.39
CA ARG A 195 8.05 -7.22 -19.48
C ARG A 195 7.41 -7.49 -18.12
N ASP A 196 6.33 -6.76 -17.82
CA ASP A 196 5.64 -6.84 -16.55
C ASP A 196 4.61 -7.96 -16.53
N MET A 197 4.34 -8.47 -15.33
CA MET A 197 3.36 -9.54 -15.08
C MET A 197 1.91 -9.07 -15.26
N ILE A 198 1.67 -7.76 -15.27
CA ILE A 198 0.35 -7.16 -15.24
C ILE A 198 0.19 -6.13 -16.36
N THR A 199 -1.02 -6.07 -16.92
CA THR A 199 -1.47 -4.92 -17.71
C THR A 199 -2.35 -4.06 -16.83
N LEU A 200 -2.12 -2.74 -16.82
CA LEU A 200 -2.78 -1.84 -15.87
C LEU A 200 -3.27 -0.53 -16.50
N LEU A 201 -4.32 0.01 -15.89
CA LEU A 201 -4.76 1.39 -15.97
C LEU A 201 -4.58 2.02 -14.60
N HIS A 202 -3.92 3.17 -14.54
CA HIS A 202 -3.72 3.89 -13.27
C HIS A 202 -4.30 5.29 -13.37
N PHE A 203 -5.05 5.70 -12.35
CA PHE A 203 -5.59 7.03 -12.21
C PHE A 203 -5.02 7.69 -10.97
N HIS A 204 -4.24 8.74 -11.17
CA HIS A 204 -3.78 9.63 -10.11
C HIS A 204 -4.74 10.82 -10.01
N LEU A 205 -5.29 11.05 -8.84
CA LEU A 205 -6.37 12.00 -8.61
C LEU A 205 -5.85 13.30 -7.98
N TYR A 206 -6.54 14.42 -8.28
CA TYR A 206 -6.29 15.69 -7.58
C TYR A 206 -6.64 15.58 -6.10
N ASN A 207 -7.82 15.04 -5.81
CA ASN A 207 -8.33 14.87 -4.46
C ASN A 207 -8.44 13.40 -4.09
N GLU A 208 -8.11 13.09 -2.85
CA GLU A 208 -8.25 11.77 -2.26
C GLU A 208 -9.71 11.31 -2.27
N ILE A 209 -9.93 10.05 -2.61
CA ILE A 209 -11.23 9.39 -2.52
C ILE A 209 -11.16 8.17 -1.59
N MET A 210 -12.33 7.69 -1.16
CA MET A 210 -12.42 6.46 -0.37
C MET A 210 -12.59 5.26 -1.28
N VAL A 211 -11.65 4.31 -1.18
CA VAL A 211 -11.75 2.99 -1.80
C VAL A 211 -11.85 1.97 -0.66
N GLY A 212 -13.08 1.51 -0.40
CA GLY A 212 -13.39 0.72 0.79
C GLY A 212 -13.12 1.52 2.07
N ASN A 213 -12.12 1.09 2.85
CA ASN A 213 -11.72 1.73 4.10
C ASN A 213 -10.42 2.55 3.96
N LYS A 214 -9.83 2.62 2.77
CA LYS A 214 -8.58 3.34 2.51
C LYS A 214 -8.87 4.64 1.77
N LYS A 215 -8.32 5.74 2.28
CA LYS A 215 -8.26 7.03 1.59
C LYS A 215 -7.04 7.00 0.67
N THR A 216 -7.22 7.26 -0.62
CA THR A 216 -6.13 7.20 -1.62
C THR A 216 -6.30 8.26 -2.69
N ARG A 217 -5.17 8.74 -3.24
CA ARG A 217 -5.13 9.53 -4.49
C ARG A 217 -4.95 8.64 -5.71
N ASP A 218 -4.47 7.43 -5.52
CA ASP A 218 -4.08 6.53 -6.58
C ASP A 218 -5.04 5.35 -6.61
N VAL A 219 -5.64 5.13 -7.79
CA VAL A 219 -6.52 4.00 -8.06
C VAL A 219 -6.07 3.31 -9.33
N GLN A 220 -5.73 2.03 -9.21
CA GLN A 220 -5.24 1.21 -10.30
C GLN A 220 -6.20 0.06 -10.58
N PHE A 221 -6.42 -0.21 -11.87
CA PHE A 221 -7.12 -1.38 -12.36
C PHE A 221 -6.15 -2.24 -13.16
N TYR A 222 -6.09 -3.53 -12.91
CA TYR A 222 -5.12 -4.40 -13.57
C TYR A 222 -5.65 -5.81 -13.83
N THR A 223 -5.00 -6.50 -14.78
CA THR A 223 -5.20 -7.91 -15.07
C THR A 223 -3.84 -8.60 -15.12
N GLU A 224 -3.75 -9.78 -14.51
CA GLU A 224 -2.53 -10.60 -14.50
C GLU A 224 -2.41 -11.39 -15.80
N VAL A 225 -1.26 -11.25 -16.46
CA VAL A 225 -1.00 -11.76 -17.81
C VAL A 225 -0.21 -13.07 -17.81
N MET A 226 0.58 -13.34 -16.78
CA MET A 226 1.29 -14.60 -16.58
C MET A 226 0.65 -15.44 -15.48
N ASP A 227 0.76 -16.77 -15.60
CA ASP A 227 0.30 -17.70 -14.56
C ASP A 227 1.32 -17.76 -13.42
N VAL A 228 0.85 -17.84 -12.17
CA VAL A 228 1.69 -17.78 -10.97
C VAL A 228 2.69 -18.95 -10.93
N VAL A 229 2.33 -20.07 -11.57
CA VAL A 229 3.13 -21.30 -11.60
C VAL A 229 4.40 -21.14 -12.46
N ASP A 230 4.32 -20.43 -13.59
CA ASP A 230 5.50 -20.20 -14.45
C ASP A 230 6.42 -19.12 -13.86
N ALA A 231 5.94 -18.30 -12.91
CA ALA A 231 6.73 -17.27 -12.24
C ALA A 231 7.76 -17.83 -11.23
N VAL A 232 7.53 -19.02 -10.68
CA VAL A 232 8.42 -19.63 -9.66
C VAL A 232 9.55 -20.47 -10.31
N GLY A 233 9.55 -20.63 -11.64
CA GLY A 233 10.65 -21.27 -12.37
C GLY A 233 10.89 -22.74 -12.02
N LEU A 234 9.91 -23.45 -11.44
CA LEU A 234 10.04 -24.87 -11.08
C LEU A 234 10.04 -25.82 -12.29
N LYS A 235 9.71 -25.35 -13.49
CA LYS A 235 9.83 -26.13 -14.72
C LYS A 235 11.25 -25.98 -15.29
N ARG A 236 11.97 -27.10 -15.43
CA ARG A 236 13.21 -27.15 -16.21
C ARG A 236 12.86 -27.03 -17.69
N HIS A 237 12.99 -25.82 -18.22
CA HIS A 237 12.82 -25.49 -19.62
C HIS A 237 13.88 -26.19 -20.48
N SER A 238 13.44 -26.93 -21.48
CA SER A 238 14.28 -27.48 -22.55
C SER A 238 13.80 -26.84 -23.85
N ALA A 239 14.58 -25.91 -24.39
CA ALA A 239 14.25 -25.09 -25.57
C ALA A 239 13.94 -25.86 -26.88
N ARG A 240 13.89 -27.20 -26.83
CA ARG A 240 13.54 -28.10 -27.93
C ARG A 240 12.30 -28.96 -27.67
N ASP A 241 11.61 -28.78 -26.54
CA ASP A 241 10.36 -29.47 -26.28
C ASP A 241 9.20 -28.79 -27.04
N PRO A 242 8.50 -29.50 -27.94
CA PRO A 242 7.33 -28.96 -28.63
C PRO A 242 6.26 -28.42 -27.68
N ASP A 243 6.10 -29.02 -26.50
CA ASP A 243 5.07 -28.64 -25.53
C ASP A 243 5.38 -27.26 -24.90
N GLU A 244 6.66 -26.94 -24.70
CA GLU A 244 7.13 -25.66 -24.15
C GLU A 244 6.96 -24.51 -25.16
N ILE A 245 7.28 -24.78 -26.44
CA ILE A 245 7.08 -23.82 -27.52
C ILE A 245 5.58 -23.51 -27.69
N GLU A 246 4.71 -24.50 -27.53
CA GLU A 246 3.26 -24.31 -27.57
C GLU A 246 2.76 -23.50 -26.35
N GLU A 247 3.31 -23.73 -25.15
CA GLU A 247 3.01 -22.96 -23.94
C GLU A 247 3.43 -21.48 -24.10
N GLU A 248 4.65 -21.21 -24.58
CA GLU A 248 5.14 -19.85 -24.83
C GLU A 248 4.30 -19.11 -25.90
N GLN A 249 3.83 -19.83 -26.92
CA GLN A 249 2.92 -19.27 -27.92
C GLN A 249 1.54 -18.94 -27.32
N ARG A 250 1.01 -19.80 -26.45
CA ARG A 250 -0.25 -19.55 -25.73
C ARG A 250 -0.13 -18.31 -24.85
N ASP A 251 0.97 -18.14 -24.12
CA ASP A 251 1.19 -16.97 -23.26
C ASP A 251 1.34 -15.68 -24.06
N ARG A 252 2.10 -15.73 -25.16
CA ARG A 252 2.24 -14.58 -26.07
C ARG A 252 0.88 -14.19 -26.66
N ALA A 253 0.05 -15.16 -27.03
CA ALA A 253 -1.30 -14.92 -27.53
C ALA A 253 -2.22 -14.34 -26.44
N ARG A 254 -2.16 -14.86 -25.21
CA ARG A 254 -2.91 -14.36 -24.04
C ARG A 254 -2.54 -12.91 -23.74
N ARG A 255 -1.24 -12.59 -23.67
CA ARG A 255 -0.73 -11.23 -23.47
C ARG A 255 -1.19 -10.26 -24.54
N LYS A 256 -1.07 -10.65 -25.82
CA LYS A 256 -1.54 -9.83 -26.94
C LYS A 256 -3.05 -9.58 -26.87
N LYS A 257 -3.83 -10.59 -26.47
CA LYS A 257 -5.28 -10.47 -26.30
C LYS A 257 -5.65 -9.51 -25.18
N ILE A 258 -5.02 -9.63 -24.00
CA ILE A 258 -5.27 -8.75 -22.85
C ILE A 258 -4.86 -7.31 -23.19
N ASN A 259 -3.63 -7.10 -23.69
CA ASN A 259 -3.18 -5.77 -24.13
C ASN A 259 -4.15 -5.15 -25.15
N GLY A 260 -4.60 -5.94 -26.13
CA GLY A 260 -5.58 -5.49 -27.14
C GLY A 260 -6.92 -5.08 -26.55
N GLN A 261 -7.42 -5.76 -25.51
CA GLN A 261 -8.65 -5.38 -24.80
C GLN A 261 -8.50 -4.04 -24.08
N PHE A 262 -7.39 -3.85 -23.36
CA PHE A 262 -7.09 -2.56 -22.71
C PHE A 262 -6.97 -1.44 -23.73
N GLU A 263 -6.26 -1.65 -24.84
CA GLU A 263 -6.14 -0.63 -25.90
C GLU A 263 -7.49 -0.25 -26.49
N LEU A 264 -8.38 -1.22 -26.70
CA LEU A 264 -9.71 -0.98 -27.24
C LEU A 264 -10.57 -0.18 -26.26
N PHE A 265 -10.49 -0.50 -24.96
CA PHE A 265 -11.13 0.28 -23.91
C PHE A 265 -10.60 1.72 -23.86
N VAL A 266 -9.27 1.90 -23.81
CA VAL A 266 -8.61 3.22 -23.81
C VAL A 266 -9.03 4.05 -25.03
N LYS A 267 -9.03 3.47 -26.23
CA LYS A 267 -9.48 4.17 -27.45
C LYS A 267 -10.93 4.65 -27.36
N ARG A 268 -11.83 3.81 -26.82
CA ARG A 268 -13.24 4.19 -26.63
C ARG A 268 -13.40 5.32 -25.60
N VAL A 269 -12.62 5.29 -24.51
CA VAL A 269 -12.64 6.35 -23.49
C VAL A 269 -12.09 7.67 -24.04
N VAL A 270 -10.99 7.64 -24.78
CA VAL A 270 -10.41 8.84 -25.40
C VAL A 270 -11.41 9.49 -26.36
N SER A 271 -12.23 8.71 -27.08
CA SER A 271 -13.32 9.24 -27.90
C SER A 271 -14.36 10.03 -27.08
N VAL A 272 -14.66 9.58 -25.86
CA VAL A 272 -15.53 10.33 -24.93
C VAL A 272 -14.85 11.60 -24.43
N TRP A 273 -13.57 11.54 -24.04
CA TRP A 273 -12.83 12.71 -23.57
C TRP A 273 -12.57 13.76 -24.65
N SER A 274 -12.58 13.36 -25.92
CA SER A 274 -12.44 14.27 -27.06
C SER A 274 -13.68 15.14 -27.30
N GLN A 275 -14.79 14.90 -26.59
CA GLN A 275 -15.99 15.71 -26.71
C GLN A 275 -15.75 17.13 -26.14
N PRO A 276 -16.38 18.18 -26.72
CA PRO A 276 -16.15 19.58 -26.30
C PRO A 276 -16.38 19.85 -24.81
N ARG A 277 -17.27 19.08 -24.17
CA ARG A 277 -17.55 19.19 -22.73
C ARG A 277 -16.32 18.88 -21.86
N PHE A 278 -15.41 18.02 -22.33
CA PHE A 278 -14.26 17.53 -21.56
C PHE A 278 -12.92 18.02 -22.09
N GLN A 279 -12.90 18.74 -23.22
CA GLN A 279 -11.69 19.30 -23.81
C GLN A 279 -10.93 20.22 -22.83
N GLN A 280 -11.65 20.88 -21.93
CA GLN A 280 -11.11 21.75 -20.89
C GLN A 280 -10.26 20.99 -19.86
N LEU A 281 -10.55 19.70 -19.65
CA LEU A 281 -9.85 18.87 -18.66
C LEU A 281 -8.51 18.34 -19.17
N GLY A 282 -8.24 18.39 -20.49
CA GLY A 282 -6.97 17.94 -21.06
C GLY A 282 -6.65 16.45 -20.84
N LEU A 283 -7.67 15.62 -20.58
CA LEU A 283 -7.49 14.21 -20.23
C LEU A 283 -6.97 13.40 -21.41
N HIS A 284 -5.90 12.67 -21.18
CA HIS A 284 -5.34 11.70 -22.12
C HIS A 284 -4.67 10.57 -21.35
N PHE A 285 -4.52 9.42 -22.00
CA PHE A 285 -3.78 8.30 -21.41
C PHE A 285 -2.31 8.40 -21.80
N GLU A 286 -1.45 8.49 -20.79
CA GLU A 286 0.00 8.45 -20.96
C GLU A 286 0.51 7.00 -20.92
N ARG A 287 1.50 6.71 -21.76
CA ARG A 287 2.16 5.40 -21.81
C ARG A 287 3.60 5.53 -21.28
N PRO A 288 3.98 4.80 -20.23
CA PRO A 288 5.35 4.81 -19.73
C PRO A 288 6.33 4.29 -20.78
N SER A 289 7.44 5.01 -20.98
CA SER A 289 8.49 4.65 -21.94
C SER A 289 9.48 3.68 -21.31
N GLN A 290 9.20 2.38 -21.41
CA GLN A 290 10.03 1.29 -20.85
C GLN A 290 11.51 1.36 -21.25
N LYS A 291 11.84 2.01 -22.38
CA LYS A 291 13.22 2.19 -22.87
C LYS A 291 14.06 3.16 -22.04
N LEU A 292 13.40 4.14 -21.43
CA LEU A 292 14.02 5.18 -20.60
C LEU A 292 13.94 4.84 -19.11
N GLY A 293 13.37 3.69 -18.75
CA GLY A 293 13.25 3.28 -17.36
C GLY A 293 14.59 2.85 -16.76
N PHE A 294 14.69 2.99 -15.45
CA PHE A 294 15.85 2.63 -14.64
C PHE A 294 15.42 1.99 -13.33
N ASN A 295 16.33 1.24 -12.70
CA ASN A 295 16.09 0.66 -11.39
C ASN A 295 16.47 1.65 -10.29
N GLY A 296 15.65 1.71 -9.24
CA GLY A 296 15.94 2.46 -8.02
C GLY A 296 15.10 1.94 -6.86
N VAL A 297 15.37 2.42 -5.66
CA VAL A 297 14.63 2.08 -4.45
C VAL A 297 13.64 3.19 -4.15
N HIS A 298 12.36 2.84 -4.11
CA HIS A 298 11.30 3.74 -3.64
C HIS A 298 10.57 3.09 -2.46
N GLY A 299 10.54 3.78 -1.33
CA GLY A 299 10.00 3.23 -0.09
C GLY A 299 10.96 2.21 0.54
N ARG A 300 10.75 0.91 0.28
CA ARG A 300 11.56 -0.18 0.86
C ARG A 300 11.97 -1.25 -0.15
N THR A 301 11.52 -1.15 -1.39
CA THR A 301 11.77 -2.17 -2.42
C THR A 301 12.45 -1.55 -3.62
N THR A 302 13.32 -2.34 -4.24
CA THR A 302 13.88 -2.02 -5.56
C THR A 302 12.77 -2.16 -6.58
N CYS A 303 12.57 -1.12 -7.37
CA CYS A 303 11.51 -1.04 -8.35
C CYS A 303 12.02 -0.45 -9.67
N PHE A 304 11.36 -0.81 -10.77
CA PHE A 304 11.64 -0.24 -12.07
C PHE A 304 10.80 1.03 -12.26
N ILE A 305 11.48 2.17 -12.39
CA ILE A 305 10.88 3.50 -12.48
C ILE A 305 10.97 3.94 -13.94
N VAL A 306 9.87 4.45 -14.46
CA VAL A 306 9.72 4.73 -15.89
C VAL A 306 9.19 6.14 -16.11
N PRO A 307 9.81 6.93 -16.99
CA PRO A 307 9.28 8.24 -17.35
C PRO A 307 8.10 8.12 -18.33
N THR A 308 7.19 9.07 -18.22
CA THR A 308 6.08 9.35 -19.13
C THR A 308 6.24 10.80 -19.65
N PRO A 309 5.48 11.22 -20.67
CA PRO A 309 5.60 12.59 -21.19
C PRO A 309 5.43 13.70 -20.15
N SER A 310 4.62 13.48 -19.09
CA SER A 310 4.40 14.52 -18.07
C SER A 310 4.83 14.12 -16.65
N CYS A 311 5.09 12.84 -16.40
CA CYS A 311 5.36 12.30 -15.06
C CYS A 311 6.55 11.33 -15.03
N LEU A 312 7.13 11.14 -13.85
CA LEU A 312 7.97 9.97 -13.53
C LEU A 312 7.15 9.02 -12.67
N VAL A 313 7.05 7.75 -13.08
CA VAL A 313 6.11 6.81 -12.45
C VAL A 313 6.70 5.44 -12.12
N GLN A 314 6.17 4.84 -11.06
CA GLN A 314 6.24 3.41 -10.78
C GLN A 314 4.81 2.97 -10.40
N LEU A 315 4.27 2.02 -11.18
CA LEU A 315 2.85 1.62 -11.10
C LEU A 315 2.65 0.12 -10.87
N VAL A 316 3.73 -0.67 -10.88
CA VAL A 316 3.66 -2.14 -10.84
C VAL A 316 3.40 -2.63 -9.41
N GLU A 317 4.09 -2.05 -8.43
CA GLU A 317 4.05 -2.42 -7.02
C GLU A 317 3.60 -1.25 -6.15
N SER A 318 3.04 -1.54 -4.98
CA SER A 318 2.70 -0.53 -3.98
C SER A 318 3.86 -0.39 -2.99
N PRO A 319 4.25 0.83 -2.56
CA PRO A 319 3.59 2.11 -2.83
C PRO A 319 3.87 2.65 -4.24
N PHE A 320 2.84 3.20 -4.87
CA PHE A 320 2.98 3.81 -6.20
C PHE A 320 3.75 5.12 -6.12
N LEU A 321 4.61 5.34 -7.11
CA LEU A 321 5.28 6.61 -7.32
C LEU A 321 4.62 7.31 -8.51
N VAL A 322 4.08 8.51 -8.29
CA VAL A 322 3.60 9.39 -9.36
C VAL A 322 4.10 10.81 -9.09
N THR A 323 5.16 11.20 -9.79
CA THR A 323 5.75 12.54 -9.68
C THR A 323 5.45 13.34 -10.94
N SER A 324 4.65 14.39 -10.81
CA SER A 324 4.33 15.30 -11.92
C SER A 324 5.49 16.24 -12.19
N LEU A 325 6.09 16.19 -13.38
CA LEU A 325 7.28 16.97 -13.72
C LEU A 325 7.00 18.49 -13.68
N ARG A 326 5.77 18.91 -13.98
CA ARG A 326 5.36 20.33 -13.93
C ARG A 326 5.33 20.94 -12.53
N GLU A 327 5.24 20.12 -11.48
CA GLU A 327 5.21 20.58 -10.09
C GLU A 327 6.60 20.55 -9.45
N VAL A 328 7.59 19.99 -10.16
CA VAL A 328 8.98 19.93 -9.73
C VAL A 328 9.61 21.30 -9.99
N GLU A 329 10.35 21.79 -9.00
CA GLU A 329 11.14 23.02 -9.10
C GLU A 329 12.59 22.67 -9.49
N ILE A 330 13.22 21.77 -8.73
CA ILE A 330 14.58 21.28 -8.99
C ILE A 330 14.69 19.77 -8.70
N VAL A 331 15.71 19.16 -9.29
CA VAL A 331 16.13 17.79 -8.99
C VAL A 331 17.54 17.82 -8.41
N CYS A 332 17.79 17.14 -7.30
CA CYS A 332 19.13 17.00 -6.74
C CYS A 332 19.61 15.55 -6.86
N LEU A 333 20.76 15.37 -7.47
CA LEU A 333 21.46 14.11 -7.60
C LEU A 333 22.48 14.03 -6.45
N GLU A 334 22.15 13.27 -5.41
CA GLU A 334 22.99 13.13 -4.21
C GLU A 334 23.93 11.93 -4.34
N ARG A 335 25.06 11.99 -3.62
CA ARG A 335 26.11 10.96 -3.61
C ARG A 335 26.78 10.74 -4.97
N VAL A 336 26.76 11.75 -5.84
CA VAL A 336 27.49 11.69 -7.11
C VAL A 336 28.96 11.99 -6.85
N ALA A 337 29.77 10.95 -6.70
CA ALA A 337 31.22 11.05 -6.48
C ALA A 337 31.98 9.92 -7.21
N LEU A 338 33.23 10.17 -7.58
CA LEU A 338 34.09 9.14 -8.16
C LEU A 338 34.23 7.95 -7.19
N GLY A 339 34.02 6.74 -7.71
CA GLY A 339 34.13 5.49 -6.93
C GLY A 339 32.82 4.99 -6.29
N GLN A 340 31.76 5.79 -6.29
CA GLN A 340 30.43 5.33 -5.86
C GLN A 340 29.82 4.41 -6.92
N LYS A 341 29.08 3.37 -6.48
CA LYS A 341 28.37 2.44 -7.38
C LYS A 341 26.93 2.89 -7.66
N SER A 342 26.38 3.70 -6.78
CA SER A 342 25.01 4.19 -6.84
C SER A 342 24.91 5.62 -6.32
N PHE A 343 23.90 6.34 -6.79
CA PHE A 343 23.56 7.69 -6.36
C PHE A 343 22.08 7.75 -5.97
N ASP A 344 21.65 8.85 -5.35
CA ASP A 344 20.24 9.10 -5.06
C ASP A 344 19.72 10.27 -5.88
N MET A 345 18.42 10.30 -6.12
CA MET A 345 17.75 11.39 -6.80
C MET A 345 16.61 11.92 -5.94
N VAL A 346 16.58 13.23 -5.72
CA VAL A 346 15.59 13.91 -4.91
C VAL A 346 14.84 14.93 -5.76
N PHE A 347 13.52 14.82 -5.78
CA PHE A 347 12.63 15.80 -6.39
C PHE A 347 12.16 16.79 -5.35
N VAL A 348 12.40 18.07 -5.62
CA VAL A 348 11.90 19.20 -4.83
C VAL A 348 10.77 19.86 -5.60
N PHE A 349 9.66 20.13 -4.92
CA PHE A 349 8.47 20.70 -5.54
C PHE A 349 8.44 22.22 -5.41
N GLN A 350 7.69 22.87 -6.31
CA GLN A 350 7.40 24.31 -6.24
C GLN A 350 6.68 24.71 -4.94
N ASP A 351 5.83 23.82 -4.41
CA ASP A 351 5.24 23.97 -3.09
C ASP A 351 6.23 23.48 -2.02
N LEU A 352 6.92 24.41 -1.36
CA LEU A 352 7.93 24.12 -0.34
C LEU A 352 7.36 23.42 0.91
N LYS A 353 6.03 23.45 1.10
CA LYS A 353 5.35 22.73 2.20
C LYS A 353 5.18 21.25 1.91
N ARG A 354 5.32 20.84 0.64
CA ARG A 354 5.26 19.45 0.23
C ARG A 354 6.60 18.78 0.50
N ASP A 355 6.56 17.63 1.15
CA ASP A 355 7.75 16.80 1.36
C ASP A 355 8.39 16.38 0.03
N VAL A 356 9.72 16.32 0.01
CA VAL A 356 10.50 15.87 -1.14
C VAL A 356 10.27 14.38 -1.43
N VAL A 357 10.37 14.01 -2.70
CA VAL A 357 10.35 12.60 -3.11
C VAL A 357 11.77 12.13 -3.37
N ARG A 358 12.20 11.08 -2.67
CA ARG A 358 13.52 10.47 -2.82
C ARG A 358 13.44 9.13 -3.53
N ILE A 359 14.40 8.90 -4.43
CA ILE A 359 14.63 7.64 -5.11
C ILE A 359 16.08 7.26 -4.82
N GLU A 360 16.27 6.15 -4.13
CA GLU A 360 17.57 5.78 -3.57
C GLU A 360 18.24 4.69 -4.40
N VAL A 361 19.56 4.55 -4.24
CA VAL A 361 20.34 3.42 -4.78
C VAL A 361 20.16 3.24 -6.30
N ILE A 362 20.20 4.34 -7.06
CA ILE A 362 20.15 4.30 -8.53
C ILE A 362 21.54 3.91 -9.04
N PRO A 363 21.67 2.91 -9.94
CA PRO A 363 22.97 2.53 -10.49
C PRO A 363 23.63 3.68 -11.26
N MET A 364 24.93 3.91 -11.03
CA MET A 364 25.69 4.96 -11.73
C MET A 364 25.67 4.83 -13.26
N ALA A 365 25.50 3.62 -13.79
CA ALA A 365 25.36 3.38 -15.23
C ALA A 365 24.12 4.06 -15.86
N SER A 366 23.15 4.49 -15.03
CA SER A 366 21.95 5.22 -15.48
C SER A 366 22.08 6.74 -15.30
N LEU A 367 23.18 7.24 -14.72
CA LEU A 367 23.35 8.66 -14.40
C LEU A 367 23.26 9.54 -15.64
N ASP A 368 24.06 9.26 -16.66
CA ASP A 368 24.09 10.07 -17.90
C ASP A 368 22.73 10.06 -18.60
N LYS A 369 22.07 8.89 -18.65
CA LYS A 369 20.72 8.76 -19.23
C LYS A 369 19.68 9.59 -18.47
N ILE A 370 19.79 9.66 -17.14
CA ILE A 370 18.89 10.45 -16.31
C ILE A 370 19.18 11.95 -16.51
N LYS A 371 20.45 12.37 -16.60
CA LYS A 371 20.81 13.77 -16.91
C LYS A 371 20.27 14.20 -18.27
N ASP A 372 20.45 13.37 -19.31
CA ASP A 372 19.89 13.62 -20.63
C ASP A 372 18.36 13.75 -20.58
N TRP A 373 17.69 12.85 -19.87
CA TRP A 373 16.23 12.92 -19.69
C TRP A 373 15.76 14.17 -18.92
N LEU A 374 16.49 14.59 -17.89
CA LEU A 374 16.19 15.81 -17.12
C LEU A 374 16.34 17.06 -18.01
N ASN A 375 17.38 17.10 -18.84
CA ASN A 375 17.60 18.16 -19.82
C ASN A 375 16.47 18.20 -20.86
N ASP A 376 16.12 17.06 -21.44
CA ASP A 376 15.00 16.95 -22.40
C ASP A 376 13.65 17.36 -21.80
N SER A 377 13.50 17.16 -20.49
CA SER A 377 12.30 17.54 -19.73
C SER A 377 12.32 18.99 -19.23
N ASN A 378 13.36 19.77 -19.56
CA ASN A 378 13.61 21.14 -19.07
C ASN A 378 13.59 21.26 -17.53
N LEU A 379 14.12 20.25 -16.83
CA LEU A 379 14.25 20.25 -15.38
C LEU A 379 15.67 20.65 -14.96
N LYS A 380 15.78 21.68 -14.12
CA LYS A 380 17.06 22.06 -13.52
C LYS A 380 17.48 20.98 -12.53
N TYR A 381 18.74 20.54 -12.63
CA TYR A 381 19.30 19.60 -11.67
C TYR A 381 20.64 20.07 -11.11
N TYR A 382 20.94 19.62 -9.90
CA TYR A 382 22.18 19.87 -9.18
C TYR A 382 22.83 18.56 -8.75
N GLU A 383 24.15 18.57 -8.59
CA GLU A 383 24.92 17.42 -8.14
C GLU A 383 25.52 17.69 -6.76
N SER A 384 25.28 16.79 -5.82
CA SER A 384 25.84 16.86 -4.47
C SER A 384 26.60 15.59 -4.15
N LYS A 385 27.75 15.73 -3.49
CA LYS A 385 28.53 14.60 -2.97
C LYS A 385 27.93 14.01 -1.69
N LEU A 386 27.11 14.79 -0.98
CA LEU A 386 26.51 14.45 0.31
C LEU A 386 24.99 14.39 0.23
N ASN A 387 24.38 13.64 1.15
CA ASN A 387 22.93 13.68 1.34
C ASN A 387 22.54 14.89 2.18
N LEU A 388 21.56 15.66 1.70
CA LEU A 388 21.12 16.88 2.37
C LEU A 388 19.92 16.60 3.27
N ASN A 389 19.83 17.34 4.37
CA ASN A 389 18.63 17.34 5.21
C ASN A 389 17.57 18.29 4.63
N TRP A 390 16.82 17.80 3.63
CA TRP A 390 15.81 18.57 2.91
C TRP A 390 14.75 19.21 3.81
N ARG A 391 14.40 18.62 4.97
CA ARG A 391 13.46 19.24 5.90
C ARG A 391 13.99 20.54 6.49
N MET A 392 15.28 20.57 6.85
CA MET A 392 15.91 21.78 7.36
C MET A 392 16.11 22.82 6.26
N VAL A 393 16.51 22.37 5.06
CA VAL A 393 16.70 23.22 3.89
C VAL A 393 15.39 23.89 3.49
N LEU A 394 14.31 23.12 3.31
CA LEU A 394 13.00 23.66 2.94
C LEU A 394 12.45 24.62 4.00
N LYS A 395 12.66 24.32 5.29
CA LYS A 395 12.23 25.21 6.38
C LYS A 395 12.95 26.55 6.33
N LYS A 396 14.25 26.58 6.06
CA LYS A 396 15.01 27.84 5.89
C LYS A 396 14.55 28.62 4.66
N LEU A 397 14.22 27.93 3.57
CA LEU A 397 13.78 28.55 2.32
C LEU A 397 12.33 29.09 2.38
N ASP A 398 11.49 28.56 3.28
CA ASP A 398 10.13 29.06 3.52
C ASP A 398 10.12 30.36 4.35
N GLU A 399 11.26 30.80 4.89
CA GLU A 399 11.36 32.06 5.63
C GLU A 399 11.22 33.27 4.68
N PRO A 400 10.35 34.25 5.01
CA PRO A 400 10.07 35.40 4.15
C PRO A 400 11.28 36.34 4.12
N GLY A 401 12.15 36.15 3.12
CA GLY A 401 13.38 36.93 2.93
C GLY A 401 14.35 36.33 1.91
N CYS A 402 14.14 35.08 1.48
CA CYS A 402 14.96 34.46 0.45
C CYS A 402 14.50 34.89 -0.97
N ASP A 403 15.32 35.70 -1.63
CA ASP A 403 15.11 36.15 -3.00
C ASP A 403 14.92 34.96 -3.94
N THR A 404 13.91 35.03 -4.81
CA THR A 404 13.48 33.92 -5.69
C THR A 404 14.54 33.44 -6.68
N ASN A 405 15.51 34.29 -7.02
CA ASN A 405 16.46 33.99 -8.08
C ASN A 405 17.66 33.17 -7.60
N ASP A 406 18.10 33.32 -6.35
CA ASP A 406 19.35 32.74 -5.85
C ASP A 406 19.13 31.62 -4.83
N ARG A 407 17.88 31.14 -4.69
CA ARG A 407 17.47 30.16 -3.67
C ARG A 407 18.24 28.83 -3.69
N TRP A 408 18.77 28.47 -4.84
CA TRP A 408 19.39 27.16 -5.08
C TRP A 408 20.90 27.25 -5.37
N GLU A 409 21.51 28.44 -5.27
CA GLU A 409 22.94 28.63 -5.56
C GLU A 409 23.86 27.87 -4.62
N PHE A 410 23.44 27.64 -3.36
CA PHE A 410 24.18 26.80 -2.41
C PHE A 410 24.35 25.34 -2.86
N LEU A 411 23.57 24.88 -3.85
CA LEU A 411 23.72 23.56 -4.46
C LEU A 411 24.68 23.55 -5.65
N ASN A 412 25.12 24.73 -6.11
CA ASN A 412 26.03 24.84 -7.23
C ASN A 412 27.48 24.69 -6.73
N PRO A 413 28.21 23.61 -7.09
CA PRO A 413 29.59 23.45 -6.67
C PRO A 413 30.50 24.60 -7.14
N ASP A 414 30.17 25.24 -8.27
CA ASP A 414 30.96 26.32 -8.89
C ASP A 414 30.74 27.69 -8.25
N ALA A 415 29.68 27.90 -7.45
CA ALA A 415 29.45 29.16 -6.73
C ALA A 415 30.38 29.32 -5.51
N THR A 416 31.01 28.23 -5.07
CA THR A 416 31.97 28.21 -3.96
C THR A 416 33.42 28.38 -4.40
N ASP A 417 33.71 28.47 -5.71
CA ASP A 417 35.08 28.51 -6.24
C ASP A 417 35.38 29.77 -7.07
N SER A 418 34.54 30.81 -6.95
CA SER A 418 34.79 32.13 -7.55
C SER A 418 34.37 33.26 -6.61
N ASP A 419 35.35 33.77 -5.86
CA ASP A 419 35.36 35.06 -5.15
C ASP A 419 34.39 35.28 -3.96
N SER A 420 34.65 34.57 -2.86
CA SER A 420 34.45 35.15 -1.52
C SER A 420 35.55 34.69 -0.57
N GLU A 421 36.66 35.44 -0.55
CA GLU A 421 37.49 35.58 0.65
C GLU A 421 36.70 36.40 1.69
N ASP A 422 35.68 35.81 2.32
CA ASP A 422 35.24 36.15 3.69
C ASP A 422 34.19 35.14 4.19
N SER A 423 34.67 34.02 4.72
CA SER A 423 33.98 33.35 5.83
C SER A 423 35.02 32.54 6.57
N GLU A 424 35.51 33.13 7.66
CA GLU A 424 36.45 32.51 8.59
C GLU A 424 36.00 31.09 8.94
N THR A 425 36.86 30.14 8.57
CA THR A 425 36.91 28.80 9.15
C THR A 425 37.24 28.96 10.62
N ASP A 426 36.21 28.88 11.47
CA ASP A 426 36.36 28.77 12.93
C ASP A 426 36.75 27.32 13.27
N ASP A 427 37.97 26.96 12.86
CA ASP A 427 38.59 25.65 13.06
C ASP A 427 40.02 25.87 13.59
N ASP A 428 40.12 26.46 14.79
CA ASP A 428 41.38 26.58 15.52
C ASP A 428 41.15 26.78 17.03
N LYS A 429 40.74 25.72 17.75
CA LYS A 429 41.23 25.52 19.13
C LYS A 429 41.06 24.10 19.66
N TYR A 430 41.96 23.18 19.29
CA TYR A 430 42.34 22.12 20.22
C TYR A 430 43.72 21.52 19.88
N GLU A 431 44.77 22.02 20.54
CA GLU A 431 46.03 21.27 20.68
C GLU A 431 45.96 20.36 21.92
N PRO A 432 46.50 19.13 21.87
CA PRO A 432 46.46 18.18 22.98
C PRO A 432 47.66 18.40 23.92
N SER A 433 47.41 18.58 25.22
CA SER A 433 48.44 18.43 26.25
C SER A 433 48.06 17.35 27.26
N GLU A 434 49.03 16.47 27.50
CA GLU A 434 48.99 15.35 28.42
C GLU A 434 48.81 15.76 29.89
N ALA A 435 48.24 14.80 30.65
CA ALA A 435 48.32 14.60 32.09
C ALA A 435 47.59 15.62 32.99
N GLU A 436 46.52 15.16 33.64
CA GLU A 436 46.48 14.89 35.09
C GLU A 436 45.13 14.26 35.46
N SER A 437 45.20 13.27 36.33
CA SER A 437 44.14 12.43 36.88
C SER A 437 43.09 13.17 37.72
N ALA A 438 41.81 12.79 37.61
CA ALA A 438 40.88 12.70 38.76
C ALA A 438 39.60 11.91 38.41
N SER A 439 39.24 11.06 39.37
CA SER A 439 38.13 10.11 39.53
C SER A 439 36.70 10.65 39.38
N ASP A 440 35.78 9.67 39.36
CA ASP A 440 34.33 9.68 39.64
C ASP A 440 33.40 10.16 38.52
N SER A 441 32.25 9.56 38.22
CA SER A 441 31.53 8.35 38.68
C SER A 441 30.20 8.32 37.89
N ASP A 442 29.63 7.13 37.75
CA ASP A 442 28.20 6.82 37.52
C ASP A 442 27.61 6.80 36.09
N ASP A 443 27.29 5.54 35.75
CA ASP A 443 26.00 5.03 35.28
C ASP A 443 25.69 5.04 33.77
N GLU A 444 25.99 3.87 33.19
CA GLU A 444 25.38 3.31 32.00
C GLU A 444 23.91 2.95 32.29
N ASP A 445 22.97 3.41 31.46
CA ASP A 445 21.75 2.65 31.17
C ASP A 445 21.17 3.11 29.81
N SER A 446 21.37 2.25 28.81
CA SER A 446 20.91 2.41 27.42
C SER A 446 19.80 1.41 27.14
N ASP A 447 18.56 1.74 27.51
CA ASP A 447 17.37 0.96 27.18
C ASP A 447 16.60 1.58 26.00
N SER A 448 16.85 1.06 24.80
CA SER A 448 16.07 1.35 23.58
C SER A 448 15.21 0.12 23.22
N GLU A 449 14.06 -0.01 23.88
CA GLU A 449 13.06 -1.06 23.63
C GLU A 449 12.27 -0.78 22.34
N SER A 450 12.56 -1.54 21.27
CA SER A 450 11.76 -1.66 20.05
C SER A 450 10.80 -2.84 20.15
N VAL A 451 9.51 -2.58 20.42
CA VAL A 451 8.48 -3.62 20.51
C VAL A 451 7.84 -3.86 19.14
N VAL A 452 8.23 -4.97 18.51
CA VAL A 452 7.52 -5.60 17.39
C VAL A 452 6.41 -6.50 17.94
N ASP A 453 5.21 -6.33 17.42
CA ASP A 453 4.00 -7.09 17.75
C ASP A 453 3.99 -8.39 16.93
N SER A 454 4.47 -9.48 17.53
CA SER A 454 4.23 -10.85 17.07
C SER A 454 3.04 -11.41 17.83
N GLY A 455 1.95 -11.71 17.12
CA GLY A 455 0.78 -12.37 17.67
C GLY A 455 1.05 -13.85 17.92
N GLU A 456 0.88 -14.27 19.18
CA GLU A 456 0.66 -15.66 19.57
C GLU A 456 -0.85 -15.92 19.64
N ASP A 457 -1.33 -16.88 18.85
CA ASP A 457 -2.62 -17.54 19.07
C ASP A 457 -2.34 -18.82 19.88
N GLU A 458 -2.89 -18.84 21.09
CA GLU A 458 -2.89 -19.94 22.06
C GLU A 458 -3.62 -21.19 21.56
N ALA A 459 -3.07 -22.34 21.93
CA ALA A 459 -3.56 -23.67 21.63
C ALA A 459 -4.71 -24.10 22.57
N ILE A 460 -5.57 -24.99 22.06
CA ILE A 460 -6.25 -25.98 22.91
C ILE A 460 -6.18 -27.38 22.27
N SER A 461 -5.78 -28.29 23.16
CA SER A 461 -5.44 -29.71 23.06
C SER A 461 -6.54 -30.65 22.53
N ALA A 462 -6.14 -31.70 21.81
CA ALA A 462 -6.50 -33.09 22.14
C ALA A 462 -5.77 -34.13 21.24
N GLY A 463 -4.96 -35.01 21.85
CA GLY A 463 -4.97 -36.45 21.50
C GLY A 463 -3.67 -37.11 21.03
N SER A 464 -3.14 -37.97 21.93
CA SER A 464 -2.38 -39.22 21.71
C SER A 464 -0.88 -39.15 21.44
N ASP A 465 -0.11 -39.56 22.47
CA ASP A 465 1.17 -40.25 22.34
C ASP A 465 0.96 -41.59 21.61
N ASP A 466 1.90 -41.95 20.73
CA ASP A 466 2.59 -43.25 20.74
C ASP A 466 3.79 -43.17 19.77
N ASP A 467 4.94 -43.59 20.27
CA ASP A 467 6.28 -43.56 19.69
C ASP A 467 6.43 -44.34 18.36
N ASP A 468 7.17 -43.79 17.38
CA ASP A 468 7.90 -44.57 16.37
C ASP A 468 9.14 -43.77 15.89
N ASP A 469 10.31 -44.22 16.33
CA ASP A 469 11.63 -43.80 15.87
C ASP A 469 11.90 -44.36 14.46
N ASP A 470 11.52 -43.63 13.41
CA ASP A 470 11.98 -43.90 12.05
C ASP A 470 13.11 -42.92 11.67
N ALA A 471 14.35 -43.37 11.91
CA ALA A 471 15.53 -42.76 11.35
C ALA A 471 15.42 -42.72 9.82
N ALA A 472 15.33 -41.51 9.26
CA ALA A 472 15.21 -41.28 7.82
C ALA A 472 16.29 -42.04 7.03
N GLU A 473 15.87 -42.92 6.12
CA GLU A 473 16.76 -43.59 5.16
C GLU A 473 17.57 -42.52 4.39
N SER A 474 18.90 -42.65 4.37
CA SER A 474 19.78 -41.72 3.67
C SER A 474 19.47 -41.69 2.17
N TRP A 475 19.62 -40.52 1.54
CA TRP A 475 19.36 -40.31 0.11
C TRP A 475 20.05 -41.33 -0.80
N ASP A 476 21.26 -41.78 -0.43
CA ASP A 476 22.01 -42.82 -1.16
C ASP A 476 21.29 -44.18 -1.17
N GLU A 477 20.55 -44.51 -0.11
CA GLU A 477 19.82 -45.77 0.01
C GLU A 477 18.54 -45.75 -0.83
N MET A 478 17.88 -44.60 -0.92
CA MET A 478 16.72 -44.36 -1.76
C MET A 478 17.08 -44.39 -3.25
N GLU A 479 18.24 -43.85 -3.64
CA GLU A 479 18.74 -43.85 -5.02
C GLU A 479 19.16 -45.26 -5.47
N ARG A 480 19.71 -46.06 -4.54
CA ARG A 480 20.01 -47.49 -4.78
C ARG A 480 18.73 -48.30 -4.98
N LYS A 481 17.69 -48.07 -4.17
CA LYS A 481 16.38 -48.74 -4.25
C LYS A 481 15.66 -48.43 -5.57
N ALA A 482 15.77 -47.19 -6.05
CA ALA A 482 15.22 -46.77 -7.35
C ALA A 482 15.95 -47.44 -8.53
N ARG A 483 17.28 -47.53 -8.48
CA ARG A 483 18.07 -48.25 -9.50
C ARG A 483 17.79 -49.75 -9.51
N ASP A 484 17.62 -50.38 -8.36
CA ASP A 484 17.28 -51.80 -8.27
C ASP A 484 15.86 -52.05 -8.80
N ALA A 485 14.89 -51.16 -8.53
CA ALA A 485 13.53 -51.26 -9.07
C ALA A 485 13.46 -51.09 -10.60
N ASP A 486 14.25 -50.18 -11.18
CA ASP A 486 14.37 -50.02 -12.64
C ASP A 486 15.09 -51.22 -13.29
N MET A 487 15.98 -51.88 -12.56
CA MET A 487 16.68 -53.09 -13.02
C MET A 487 15.81 -54.35 -12.89
N GLU A 488 14.91 -54.40 -11.90
CA GLU A 488 13.94 -55.47 -11.66
C GLU A 488 12.72 -55.37 -12.59
N MET A 489 12.31 -54.15 -12.98
CA MET A 489 11.40 -53.88 -14.12
C MET A 489 12.13 -53.96 -15.48
N GLY A 490 12.96 -54.98 -15.65
CA GLY A 490 13.73 -55.20 -16.87
C GLY A 490 12.88 -55.20 -18.14
N SER A 491 13.22 -54.32 -19.08
CA SER A 491 13.02 -54.43 -20.54
C SER A 491 11.71 -55.08 -21.06
N GLU A 492 10.56 -54.81 -20.45
CA GLU A 492 9.29 -55.04 -21.14
C GLU A 492 9.04 -53.84 -22.06
N SER A 493 9.65 -53.94 -23.25
CA SER A 493 9.34 -53.11 -24.40
C SER A 493 7.82 -53.02 -24.57
N ASP A 494 7.26 -51.87 -24.20
CA ASP A 494 5.85 -51.51 -24.32
C ASP A 494 5.47 -51.54 -25.81
N SER A 495 5.17 -52.73 -26.32
CA SER A 495 4.90 -52.99 -27.73
C SER A 495 3.74 -52.12 -28.20
N GLU A 496 3.85 -51.54 -29.39
CA GLU A 496 2.89 -50.57 -29.94
C GLU A 496 1.42 -51.06 -29.91
N ASP A 497 1.21 -52.38 -29.89
CA ASP A 497 -0.09 -53.05 -29.78
C ASP A 497 -0.81 -52.78 -28.45
N GLU A 498 -0.09 -52.63 -27.34
CA GLU A 498 -0.71 -52.38 -26.03
C GLU A 498 -1.16 -50.92 -25.87
N ARG A 499 -0.38 -49.99 -26.43
CA ARG A 499 -0.76 -48.57 -26.58
C ARG A 499 -1.98 -48.40 -27.48
N GLN A 500 -2.09 -49.14 -28.58
CA GLN A 500 -3.28 -49.10 -29.44
C GLN A 500 -4.54 -49.60 -28.72
N ARG A 501 -4.45 -50.71 -27.96
CA ARG A 501 -5.59 -51.23 -27.19
C ARG A 501 -6.10 -50.27 -26.13
N ARG A 502 -5.20 -49.54 -25.44
CA ARG A 502 -5.60 -48.51 -24.47
C ARG A 502 -6.28 -47.32 -25.16
N ARG A 503 -5.82 -46.93 -26.35
CA ARG A 503 -6.40 -45.83 -27.14
C ARG A 503 -7.78 -46.19 -27.70
N GLU A 504 -8.02 -47.44 -28.08
CA GLU A 504 -9.34 -47.94 -28.50
C GLU A 504 -10.34 -48.05 -27.35
N LYS A 505 -9.89 -48.48 -26.16
CA LYS A 505 -10.74 -48.49 -24.94
C LYS A 505 -11.16 -47.07 -24.53
N ALA A 506 -10.26 -46.09 -24.62
CA ALA A 506 -10.58 -44.69 -24.34
C ALA A 506 -11.59 -44.10 -25.35
N LYS A 507 -11.49 -44.46 -26.64
CA LYS A 507 -12.46 -44.04 -27.67
C LYS A 507 -13.84 -44.67 -27.51
N ARG A 508 -13.94 -45.90 -26.97
CA ARG A 508 -15.23 -46.56 -26.68
C ARG A 508 -15.96 -45.99 -25.48
N GLN A 509 -15.27 -45.36 -24.53
CA GLN A 509 -15.91 -44.71 -23.36
C GLN A 509 -16.49 -43.32 -23.67
N LEU A 510 -16.11 -42.70 -24.80
CA LEU A 510 -16.54 -41.36 -25.19
C LEU A 510 -17.81 -41.32 -26.05
N ASN A 511 -18.52 -42.43 -26.24
CA ASN A 511 -19.76 -42.42 -27.02
C ASN A 511 -20.85 -43.37 -26.48
N PRO A 512 -21.74 -42.91 -25.58
CA PRO A 512 -23.03 -43.53 -25.37
C PRO A 512 -24.16 -42.56 -25.75
N GLN A 513 -24.55 -42.55 -27.03
CA GLN A 513 -25.88 -42.14 -27.42
C GLN A 513 -26.55 -43.20 -28.30
N GLN A 514 -27.76 -43.56 -27.85
CA GLN A 514 -28.84 -44.31 -28.48
C GLN A 514 -28.76 -45.85 -28.44
N SER A 515 -29.55 -46.47 -27.56
CA SER A 515 -30.76 -47.17 -28.02
C SER A 515 -31.71 -47.59 -26.86
N LYS A 516 -33.02 -47.34 -27.08
CA LYS A 516 -34.21 -48.00 -26.49
C LYS A 516 -34.53 -47.69 -25.01
N GLY A 517 -35.76 -47.48 -24.57
CA GLY A 517 -37.10 -47.60 -25.15
C GLY A 517 -38.12 -47.40 -24.01
N VAL A 518 -39.31 -46.89 -24.34
CA VAL A 518 -40.43 -46.64 -23.41
C VAL A 518 -41.00 -47.95 -22.85
N PRO A 519 -41.53 -47.95 -21.61
CA PRO A 519 -42.83 -48.60 -21.40
C PRO A 519 -43.82 -47.80 -20.55
N GLN A 520 -45.10 -48.09 -20.81
CA GLN A 520 -46.31 -47.45 -20.28
C GLN A 520 -46.73 -47.92 -18.87
N LYS A 521 -47.46 -47.01 -18.20
CA LYS A 521 -48.66 -47.19 -17.32
C LYS A 521 -48.61 -48.18 -16.15
N ARG A 522 -48.95 -47.67 -14.95
CA ARG A 522 -50.27 -47.91 -14.31
C ARG A 522 -50.56 -47.02 -13.09
N GLN A 523 -51.86 -46.72 -12.94
CA GLN A 523 -52.55 -45.96 -11.89
C GLN A 523 -52.65 -46.69 -10.54
N ARG A 524 -52.83 -45.91 -9.46
CA ARG A 524 -53.90 -45.97 -8.41
C ARG A 524 -53.50 -44.97 -7.29
N VAL A 525 -54.28 -43.94 -6.91
CA VAL A 525 -55.52 -43.95 -6.10
C VAL A 525 -55.39 -44.84 -4.85
N ASN A 526 -54.93 -44.28 -3.74
CA ASN A 526 -55.74 -43.66 -2.67
C ASN A 526 -54.81 -42.88 -1.73
#